data_AF-A0A2C6WR49-F1
#
_entry.id   AF-A0A2C6WR49-F1
#
_cell.length_a   1.000
_cell.length_b   1.000
_cell.length_c   1.000
_cell.angle_alpha   90.00
_cell.angle_beta   90.00
_cell.angle_gamma   90.00
#
_symmetry.space_group_name_H-M   'P 1'
#
loop_
_entity.id
_entity.type
_entity.pdbx_description
1 polymer ?
#
loop_
_entity_poly.entity_id
_entity_poly.type
_entity_poly.pdbx_seq_one_letter_code
_entity_poly.pdbx_strand_id
1 'polypeptide(L)'
;MYQLEFHNLEQRMSKLLNLIEVYKFAYVTNHKKKSQYKMEVHKFIEQEYNSFKQDALYQASLFHYNYFTFLSNQIEDPLDELTIGNTSKHIDLIQQRLLHIHQLLSYYL
;
A
#
# COMPACT_ATOMS: atom_id res chain seq x y z
N MET A 1 -11.65 -11.15 -18.94
CA MET A 1 -10.39 -10.35 -18.90
C MET A 1 -10.43 -9.37 -17.72
N TYR A 2 -11.41 -8.47 -17.62
CA TYR A 2 -11.52 -7.51 -16.49
C TYR A 2 -11.60 -8.15 -15.09
N GLN A 3 -12.31 -9.27 -14.91
CA GLN A 3 -12.39 -9.94 -13.60
C GLN A 3 -11.05 -10.49 -13.11
N LEU A 4 -10.19 -10.96 -14.02
CA LEU A 4 -8.86 -11.44 -13.67
C LEU A 4 -7.96 -10.29 -13.24
N GLU A 5 -8.01 -9.16 -13.95
CA GLU A 5 -7.27 -7.95 -13.58
C GLU A 5 -7.69 -7.42 -12.20
N PHE A 6 -8.99 -7.44 -11.89
CA PHE A 6 -9.47 -7.03 -10.57
C PHE A 6 -9.07 -8.00 -9.45
N HIS A 7 -9.07 -9.31 -9.69
CA HIS A 7 -8.51 -10.27 -8.73
C HIS A 7 -7.00 -10.06 -8.52
N ASN A 8 -6.25 -9.81 -9.59
CA ASN A 8 -4.82 -9.51 -9.49
C ASN A 8 -4.57 -8.22 -8.69
N LEU A 9 -5.37 -7.18 -8.94
CA LEU A 9 -5.31 -5.92 -8.20
C LEU A 9 -5.61 -6.11 -6.71
N GLU A 10 -6.64 -6.90 -6.39
CA GLU A 10 -7.00 -7.25 -5.01
C GLU A 10 -5.83 -7.95 -4.31
N GLN A 11 -5.23 -8.95 -4.95
CA GLN A 11 -4.09 -9.69 -4.38
C GLN A 11 -2.88 -8.79 -4.12
N ARG A 12 -2.61 -7.84 -5.03
CA ARG A 12 -1.53 -6.85 -4.88
C ARG A 12 -1.77 -5.94 -3.68
N MET A 13 -2.98 -5.41 -3.55
CA MET A 13 -3.40 -4.59 -2.39
C MET A 13 -3.31 -5.38 -1.08
N SER A 14 -3.82 -6.61 -1.05
CA SER A 14 -3.74 -7.52 0.10
C SER A 14 -2.31 -7.78 0.54
N LYS A 15 -1.39 -7.98 -0.42
CA LYS A 15 0.03 -8.14 -0.12
C LYS A 15 0.64 -6.90 0.53
N LEU A 16 0.33 -5.70 0.01
CA LEU A 16 0.82 -4.46 0.61
C LEU A 16 0.23 -4.22 2.01
N LEU A 17 -1.05 -4.48 2.22
CA LEU A 17 -1.69 -4.41 3.55
C LEU A 17 -0.97 -5.28 4.58
N ASN A 18 -0.61 -6.52 4.20
CA ASN A 18 0.13 -7.43 5.06
C ASN A 18 1.54 -6.92 5.39
N LEU A 19 2.25 -6.36 4.41
CA LEU A 19 3.58 -5.77 4.65
C LEU A 19 3.50 -4.59 5.63
N ILE A 20 2.50 -3.72 5.47
CA ILE A 20 2.27 -2.59 6.37
C ILE A 20 1.93 -3.08 7.78
N GLU A 21 1.10 -4.12 7.93
CA GLU A 21 0.75 -4.69 9.23
C GLU A 21 1.98 -5.29 9.94
N VAL A 22 2.83 -6.02 9.23
CA VAL A 22 4.08 -6.57 9.79
C VAL A 22 5.01 -5.46 10.24
N TYR A 23 5.16 -4.40 9.42
CA TYR A 23 5.95 -3.25 9.80
C TYR A 23 5.39 -2.53 11.03
N LYS A 24 4.08 -2.27 11.06
CA LYS A 24 3.38 -1.67 12.20
C LYS A 24 3.60 -2.46 13.47
N PHE A 25 3.39 -3.78 13.44
CA PHE A 25 3.65 -4.66 14.57
C PHE A 25 5.10 -4.54 15.05
N ALA A 26 6.06 -4.57 14.13
CA ALA A 26 7.47 -4.42 14.45
C ALA A 26 7.82 -3.05 15.04
N TYR A 27 7.16 -1.99 14.59
CA TYR A 27 7.31 -0.65 15.16
C TYR A 27 6.78 -0.60 16.60
N VAL A 28 5.53 -1.04 16.82
CA VAL A 28 4.86 -1.03 18.14
C VAL A 28 5.62 -1.87 19.18
N THR A 29 6.16 -3.01 18.76
CA THR A 29 6.93 -3.91 19.64
C THR A 29 8.42 -3.56 19.73
N ASN A 30 8.87 -2.50 19.04
CA ASN A 30 10.28 -2.15 18.87
C ASN A 30 11.16 -3.35 18.44
N HIS A 31 10.63 -4.14 17.50
CA HIS A 31 11.28 -5.35 17.02
C HIS A 31 12.59 -5.03 16.27
N LYS A 32 13.61 -5.87 16.46
CA LYS A 32 14.96 -5.71 15.89
C LYS A 32 14.99 -5.58 14.37
N LYS A 33 13.98 -6.10 13.66
CA LYS A 33 13.87 -6.06 12.20
C LYS A 33 12.99 -4.92 11.66
N LYS A 34 12.54 -3.96 12.48
CA LYS A 34 11.63 -2.90 12.01
C LYS A 34 12.16 -2.16 10.77
N SER A 35 13.47 -1.84 10.73
CA SER A 35 14.08 -1.17 9.59
C SER A 35 14.08 -2.03 8.32
N GLN A 36 14.21 -3.35 8.48
CA GLN A 36 14.09 -4.29 7.36
C GLN A 36 12.65 -4.29 6.81
N TYR A 37 11.65 -4.40 7.68
CA TYR A 37 10.25 -4.40 7.25
C TYR A 37 9.81 -3.07 6.62
N LYS A 38 10.33 -1.95 7.13
CA LYS A 38 10.16 -0.62 6.51
C LYS A 38 10.66 -0.63 5.06
N MET A 39 11.89 -1.10 4.85
CA MET A 39 12.50 -1.20 3.53
C MET A 39 11.72 -2.14 2.60
N GLU A 40 11.18 -3.24 3.13
CA GLU A 40 10.34 -4.16 2.35
C GLU A 40 9.03 -3.51 1.87
N VAL A 41 8.38 -2.70 2.72
CA VAL A 41 7.21 -1.91 2.33
C VAL A 41 7.57 -0.92 1.22
N HIS A 42 8.62 -0.13 1.42
CA HIS A 42 9.06 0.88 0.45
C HIS A 42 9.42 0.27 -0.90
N LYS A 43 10.22 -0.80 -0.89
CA LYS A 43 10.62 -1.52 -2.10
C LYS A 43 9.41 -2.08 -2.85
N PHE A 44 8.42 -2.60 -2.13
CA PHE A 44 7.20 -3.09 -2.76
C PHE A 44 6.42 -1.95 -3.42
N ILE A 45 6.21 -0.82 -2.71
CA ILE A 45 5.51 0.36 -3.24
C ILE A 45 6.21 0.88 -4.50
N GLU A 46 7.54 0.99 -4.49
CA GLU A 46 8.31 1.46 -5.63
C GLU A 46 8.19 0.53 -6.85
N GLN A 47 8.27 -0.79 -6.62
CA GLN A 47 8.10 -1.78 -7.68
C GLN A 47 6.70 -1.73 -8.29
N GLU A 48 5.67 -1.62 -7.44
CA GLU A 48 4.27 -1.50 -7.86
C GLU A 48 4.03 -0.21 -8.64
N TYR A 49 4.50 0.92 -8.13
CA TYR A 49 4.36 2.22 -8.77
C TYR A 49 4.98 2.22 -10.18
N ASN A 50 6.20 1.70 -10.31
CA ASN A 50 6.88 1.61 -11.59
C ASN A 50 6.17 0.65 -12.56
N SER A 51 5.64 -0.47 -12.06
CA SER A 51 4.83 -1.40 -12.85
C SER A 51 3.54 -0.74 -13.38
N PHE A 52 2.80 -0.03 -12.53
CA PHE A 52 1.58 0.65 -12.93
C PHE A 52 1.83 1.85 -13.84
N LYS A 53 2.93 2.58 -13.65
CA LYS A 53 3.27 3.73 -14.50
C LYS A 53 3.45 3.34 -15.96
N GLN A 54 3.91 2.11 -16.21
CA GLN A 54 4.08 1.54 -17.55
C GLN A 54 2.78 0.93 -18.11
N ASP A 55 1.76 0.77 -17.28
CA ASP A 55 0.49 0.14 -17.61
C ASP A 55 -0.57 1.22 -17.89
N ALA A 56 -1.30 1.13 -19.01
CA ALA A 56 -2.37 2.09 -19.32
C ALA A 56 -3.62 1.90 -18.44
N LEU A 57 -3.71 0.81 -17.67
CA LEU A 57 -4.92 0.46 -16.91
C LEU A 57 -5.32 1.49 -15.84
N TYR A 58 -4.38 2.27 -15.29
CA TYR A 58 -4.73 3.34 -14.34
C TYR A 58 -5.55 4.47 -14.99
N GLN A 59 -5.52 4.61 -16.32
CA GLN A 59 -6.34 5.58 -17.05
C GLN A 59 -7.73 5.01 -17.43
N ALA A 60 -7.89 3.68 -17.38
CA ALA A 60 -9.07 2.98 -17.88
C ALA A 60 -10.00 2.44 -16.77
N SER A 61 -9.54 2.44 -15.50
CA SER A 61 -10.30 1.86 -14.39
C SER A 61 -10.15 2.67 -13.11
N LEU A 62 -11.28 3.00 -12.49
CA LEU A 62 -11.31 3.74 -11.22
C LEU A 62 -10.57 3.01 -10.09
N PHE A 63 -10.66 1.68 -10.01
CA PHE A 63 -9.94 0.90 -8.99
C PHE A 63 -8.42 0.97 -9.18
N HIS A 64 -7.95 0.85 -10.42
CA HIS A 64 -6.53 0.96 -10.76
C HIS A 64 -6.03 2.38 -10.54
N TYR A 65 -6.84 3.39 -10.90
CA TYR A 65 -6.55 4.80 -10.62
C TYR A 65 -6.38 5.05 -9.12
N ASN A 66 -7.34 4.64 -8.29
CA ASN A 66 -7.30 4.86 -6.84
C ASN A 66 -6.07 4.22 -6.21
N TYR A 67 -5.73 2.99 -6.62
CA TYR A 67 -4.52 2.32 -6.15
C TYR A 67 -3.25 3.03 -6.61
N PHE A 68 -3.18 3.43 -7.88
CA PHE A 68 -2.03 4.16 -8.41
C PHE A 68 -1.83 5.51 -7.71
N THR A 69 -2.91 6.26 -7.45
CA THR A 69 -2.87 7.50 -6.66
C THR A 69 -2.40 7.23 -5.24
N PHE A 70 -2.84 6.14 -4.61
CA PHE A 70 -2.31 5.73 -3.31
C PHE A 70 -0.79 5.50 -3.37
N LEU A 71 -0.30 4.73 -4.36
CA LEU A 71 1.13 4.47 -4.54
C LEU A 71 1.92 5.76 -4.78
N SER A 72 1.43 6.65 -5.66
CA SER A 72 2.07 7.94 -5.95
C SER A 72 2.22 8.80 -4.70
N ASN A 73 1.17 8.87 -3.87
CA ASN A 73 1.23 9.59 -2.60
C ASN A 73 2.29 9.01 -1.65
N GLN A 74 2.53 7.70 -1.70
CA GLN A 74 3.55 7.04 -0.88
C GLN A 74 4.98 7.16 -1.45
N ILE A 75 5.13 7.52 -2.71
CA ILE A 75 6.41 7.94 -3.28
C ILE A 75 6.75 9.37 -2.84
N GLU A 76 5.76 10.26 -2.81
CA GLU A 76 5.93 11.66 -2.40
C GLU A 76 6.08 11.83 -0.88
N ASP A 77 5.25 11.11 -0.10
CA ASP A 77 5.24 11.10 1.36
C ASP A 77 5.27 9.65 1.85
N PRO A 78 6.47 9.05 1.97
CA PRO A 78 6.62 7.66 2.36
C PRO A 78 6.14 7.38 3.76
N LEU A 79 5.72 6.13 3.97
CA LEU A 79 5.38 5.60 5.28
C LEU A 79 6.64 5.57 6.16
N ASP A 80 6.85 6.65 6.91
CA ASP A 80 8.05 6.92 7.68
C ASP A 80 7.75 7.20 9.16
N GLU A 81 8.78 7.04 9.98
CA GLU A 81 8.67 7.41 11.39
C GLU A 81 8.64 8.94 11.51
N LEU A 82 7.60 9.48 12.13
CA LEU A 82 7.48 10.91 12.38
C LEU A 82 8.49 11.31 13.47
N THR A 83 9.14 12.46 13.27
CA THR A 83 10.12 13.05 14.20
C THR A 83 9.51 13.45 15.54
N ILE A 84 8.20 13.68 15.59
CA ILE A 84 7.44 14.00 16.80
C ILE A 84 6.36 12.93 16.94
N GLY A 85 6.33 12.26 18.10
CA GLY A 85 5.53 11.06 18.35
C GLY A 85 4.12 11.12 17.74
N ASN A 86 3.78 10.09 16.97
CA ASN A 86 2.47 9.77 16.37
C ASN A 86 2.62 8.76 15.22
N THR A 87 3.82 8.23 14.96
CA THR A 87 4.11 7.28 13.89
C THR A 87 3.11 6.12 13.79
N SER A 88 2.70 5.50 14.91
CA SER A 88 1.68 4.44 14.85
C SER A 88 0.37 4.93 14.23
N LYS A 89 -0.12 6.11 14.63
CA LYS A 89 -1.34 6.69 14.07
C LYS A 89 -1.17 7.06 12.59
N HIS A 90 0.01 7.52 12.21
CA HIS A 90 0.31 7.82 10.81
C HIS A 90 0.29 6.53 9.96
N ILE A 91 0.94 5.47 10.43
CA ILE A 91 0.90 4.14 9.79
C ILE A 91 -0.55 3.62 9.71
N ASP A 92 -1.32 3.76 10.79
CA ASP A 92 -2.74 3.38 10.83
C ASP A 92 -3.57 4.12 9.77
N LEU A 93 -3.37 5.43 9.62
CA LEU A 93 -4.08 6.23 8.62
C LEU A 93 -3.74 5.77 7.19
N ILE A 94 -2.47 5.50 6.91
CA ILE A 94 -2.05 4.99 5.59
C ILE A 94 -2.67 3.61 5.34
N GLN A 95 -2.60 2.72 6.33
CA GLN A 95 -3.17 1.38 6.24
C GLN A 95 -4.69 1.43 6.01
N GLN A 96 -5.42 2.28 6.73
CA GLN A 96 -6.86 2.46 6.59
C GLN A 96 -7.24 2.98 5.20
N ARG A 97 -6.47 3.92 4.63
CA ARG A 97 -6.68 4.40 3.27
C ARG A 97 -6.57 3.28 2.25
N LEU A 98 -5.53 2.45 2.35
CA LEU A 98 -5.37 1.30 1.46
C LEU A 98 -6.48 0.26 1.66
N LEU A 99 -6.84 -0.02 2.91
CA LEU A 99 -7.89 -0.97 3.26
C LEU A 99 -9.25 -0.53 2.68
N HIS A 100 -9.54 0.76 2.71
CA HIS A 100 -10.77 1.28 2.11
C HIS A 100 -10.82 1.03 0.59
N ILE A 101 -9.71 1.30 -0.13
CA ILE A 101 -9.62 1.03 -1.57
C ILE A 101 -9.80 -0.48 -1.84
N HIS A 102 -9.15 -1.32 -1.04
CA HIS A 102 -9.26 -2.77 -1.12
C HIS A 102 -10.70 -3.26 -0.89
N GLN A 103 -11.38 -2.78 0.15
CA GLN A 103 -12.77 -3.15 0.46
C GLN A 103 -13.74 -2.77 -0.66
N LEU A 104 -13.56 -1.60 -1.28
CA LEU A 104 -14.38 -1.18 -2.42
C LEU A 104 -14.20 -2.13 -3.61
N LEU A 105 -12.99 -2.59 -3.86
CA LEU A 105 -12.70 -3.57 -4.91
C LEU A 105 -13.26 -4.96 -4.57
N SER A 106 -13.07 -5.42 -3.34
CA SER A 106 -13.57 -6.73 -2.89
C SER A 106 -15.10 -6.80 -2.87
N TYR A 107 -15.79 -5.71 -2.56
CA TYR A 107 -17.26 -5.67 -2.64
C TYR A 107 -17.78 -5.73 -4.09
N TYR A 108 -16.99 -5.25 -5.04
CA TYR A 108 -17.33 -5.26 -6.46
C TYR A 108 -17.11 -6.64 -7.11
N LEU A 109 -16.15 -7.43 -6.61
CA LEU A 109 -15.80 -8.77 -7.09
C LEU A 109 -16.81 -9.83 -6.65
#